data_AF-A0A2G3E2R6-F1
#
_entry.id   AF-A0A2G3E2R6-F1
#
_cell.length_a   1.000
_cell.length_b   1.000
_cell.length_c   1.000
_cell.angle_alpha   90.00
_cell.angle_beta   90.00
_cell.angle_gamma   90.00
#
_symmetry.space_group_name_H-M   'P 1'
#
loop_
_entity.id
_entity.type
_entity.pdbx_description
1 polymer ?
#
loop_
_entity_poly.entity_id
_entity_poly.type
_entity_poly.pdbx_seq_one_letter_code
_entity_poly.pdbx_strand_id
1 'polypeptide(L)'
;MHKNKAESDRKKREIVCYSKRKKGYQYYLKQNNGTREYVKKDNLNQVREILQADYDNQICDVLEKESLLIRQFLNQYNPDMVKMTYENLSEARKEMIHPIVCPDEEFIQMWLKNHEGQKNDYPEKTSYLTARGETVRSKSEKILADLFHKYQIPYSYESKLCLSNGAVIYPDFVLLNIRTRKTIVWEHFGMVQNPDYAQRTFHKLDMYEKNGFELGKNLIFTLESNDILLDVAAIEVKIKRYLL
;
A
#
# COMPACT_ATOMS: atom_id res chain seq x y z
N MET A 1 -3.44 -27.45 -32.31
CA MET A 1 -2.63 -28.68 -32.40
C MET A 1 -1.24 -28.43 -31.82
N HIS A 2 -1.07 -28.59 -30.50
CA HIS A 2 0.26 -28.60 -29.87
C HIS A 2 0.26 -29.67 -28.76
N LYS A 3 0.16 -30.92 -29.20
CA LYS A 3 0.73 -32.06 -28.47
C LYS A 3 2.15 -32.24 -29.03
N ASN A 4 3.06 -32.76 -28.20
CA ASN A 4 4.41 -33.24 -28.54
C ASN A 4 5.57 -32.27 -28.27
N LYS A 5 6.00 -32.23 -27.00
CA LYS A 5 7.43 -32.31 -26.64
C LYS A 5 7.72 -32.73 -25.19
N ALA A 6 6.72 -33.04 -24.38
CA ALA A 6 6.89 -33.55 -23.01
C ALA A 6 6.74 -35.09 -22.87
N GLU A 7 6.70 -35.82 -23.99
CA GLU A 7 6.55 -37.29 -24.01
C GLU A 7 7.87 -38.05 -24.25
N SER A 8 9.00 -37.34 -24.28
CA SER A 8 10.33 -37.90 -24.58
C SER A 8 11.32 -37.62 -23.45
N ASP A 9 11.05 -38.17 -22.26
CA ASP A 9 12.05 -38.67 -21.30
C ASP A 9 11.34 -39.19 -20.04
N ARG A 10 10.58 -40.29 -20.17
CA ARG A 10 10.33 -41.15 -19.00
C ARG A 10 11.64 -41.89 -18.68
N LYS A 11 12.63 -41.18 -18.12
CA LYS A 11 13.68 -41.84 -17.33
C LYS A 11 12.95 -42.68 -16.30
N LYS A 12 13.10 -44.00 -16.39
CA LYS A 12 12.55 -44.97 -15.44
C LYS A 12 12.87 -44.46 -14.03
N ARG A 13 11.85 -44.10 -13.25
CA ARG A 13 12.04 -43.65 -11.87
C ARG A 13 12.55 -44.85 -11.06
N GLU A 14 13.80 -44.78 -10.63
CA GLU A 14 14.39 -45.76 -9.72
C GLU A 14 13.68 -45.64 -8.37
N ILE A 15 13.01 -46.71 -7.92
CA ILE A 15 12.25 -46.66 -6.67
C ILE A 15 13.13 -47.20 -5.55
N VAL A 16 13.41 -46.36 -4.56
CA VAL A 16 14.10 -46.76 -3.33
C VAL A 16 13.11 -47.38 -2.35
N CYS A 17 13.39 -48.61 -1.92
CA CYS A 17 12.69 -49.28 -0.83
C CYS A 17 13.60 -49.35 0.41
N TYR A 18 13.02 -49.45 1.60
CA TYR A 18 13.79 -49.66 2.82
C TYR A 18 13.23 -50.79 3.68
N SER A 19 14.09 -51.37 4.52
CA SER A 19 13.72 -52.29 5.59
C SER A 19 14.36 -51.84 6.92
N LYS A 20 13.62 -51.99 8.01
CA LYS A 20 14.08 -51.61 9.36
C LYS A 20 14.94 -52.73 9.96
N ARG A 21 16.06 -52.37 10.59
CA ARG A 21 16.94 -53.29 11.35
C ARG A 21 17.15 -52.77 12.79
N LYS A 22 17.73 -53.62 13.66
CA LYS A 22 18.04 -53.29 15.07
C LYS A 22 18.86 -52.00 15.25
N LYS A 23 19.71 -51.64 14.28
CA LYS A 23 20.54 -50.42 14.29
C LYS A 23 20.47 -49.67 12.94
N GLY A 24 19.27 -49.24 12.54
CA GLY A 24 19.07 -48.38 11.37
C GLY A 24 18.28 -49.03 10.24
N TYR A 25 18.54 -48.60 9.01
CA TYR A 25 17.79 -49.00 7.81
C TYR A 25 18.71 -49.64 6.77
N GLN A 26 18.15 -50.57 6.01
CA GLN A 26 18.74 -51.06 4.77
C GLN A 26 17.92 -50.58 3.59
N TYR A 27 18.61 -50.16 2.53
CA TYR A 27 18.00 -49.63 1.32
C TYR A 27 18.16 -50.61 0.16
N TYR A 28 17.17 -50.61 -0.73
CA TYR A 28 17.11 -51.47 -1.89
C TYR A 28 16.62 -50.67 -3.09
N LEU A 29 17.20 -50.91 -4.27
CA LEU A 29 16.67 -50.39 -5.53
C LEU A 29 15.72 -51.43 -6.14
N LYS A 30 14.51 -50.97 -6.50
CA LYS A 30 13.51 -51.82 -7.14
C LYS A 30 13.76 -51.85 -8.66
N GLN A 31 14.04 -53.03 -9.18
CA GLN A 31 14.24 -53.27 -10.61
C GLN A 31 12.89 -53.39 -11.34
N ASN A 32 12.90 -53.27 -12.67
CA ASN A 32 11.68 -53.29 -13.51
C ASN A 32 10.90 -54.61 -13.42
N ASN A 33 11.59 -55.72 -13.14
CA ASN A 33 11.01 -57.05 -12.93
C ASN A 33 10.43 -57.25 -11.51
N GLY A 34 10.45 -56.20 -10.67
CA GLY A 34 9.96 -56.22 -9.31
C GLY A 34 10.96 -56.75 -8.27
N THR A 35 12.14 -57.21 -8.68
CA THR A 35 13.17 -57.65 -7.73
C THR A 35 13.79 -56.46 -7.00
N ARG A 36 14.27 -56.72 -5.78
CA ARG A 36 14.90 -55.71 -4.93
C ARG A 36 16.39 -56.01 -4.82
N GLU A 37 17.21 -55.08 -5.26
CA GLU A 37 18.66 -55.19 -5.18
C GLU A 37 19.17 -54.41 -3.97
N TYR A 38 19.93 -55.08 -3.10
CA TYR A 38 20.47 -54.47 -1.89
C TYR A 38 21.53 -53.41 -2.22
N VAL A 39 21.40 -52.23 -1.62
CA VAL A 39 22.38 -51.15 -1.78
C VAL A 39 23.47 -51.22 -0.71
N LYS A 40 24.72 -51.32 -1.14
CA LYS A 40 25.91 -51.31 -0.28
C LYS A 40 26.17 -49.90 0.27
N LYS A 41 26.92 -49.82 1.39
CA LYS A 41 27.24 -48.55 2.06
C LYS A 41 27.85 -47.49 1.13
N ASP A 42 28.74 -47.90 0.24
CA ASP A 42 29.47 -46.98 -0.65
C ASP A 42 28.54 -46.29 -1.67
N ASN A 43 27.37 -46.89 -1.95
CA ASN A 43 26.38 -46.38 -2.90
C ASN A 43 25.20 -45.66 -2.21
N LEU A 44 25.31 -45.35 -0.90
CA LEU A 44 24.23 -44.64 -0.19
C LEU A 44 24.01 -43.20 -0.69
N ASN A 45 25.02 -42.56 -1.27
CA ASN A 45 24.86 -41.24 -1.87
C ASN A 45 23.86 -41.27 -3.04
N GLN A 46 23.93 -42.30 -3.89
CA GLN A 46 22.98 -42.50 -4.98
C GLN A 46 21.54 -42.63 -4.45
N VAL A 47 21.35 -43.38 -3.35
CA VAL A 47 20.03 -43.52 -2.71
C VAL A 47 19.51 -42.18 -2.19
N ARG A 48 20.39 -41.35 -1.60
CA ARG A 48 20.04 -40.03 -1.11
C ARG A 48 19.60 -39.11 -2.25
N GLU A 49 20.32 -39.09 -3.36
CA GLU A 49 19.98 -38.29 -4.54
C GLU A 49 18.62 -38.69 -5.11
N ILE A 50 18.32 -39.99 -5.21
CA ILE A 50 17.03 -40.48 -5.68
C ILE A 50 15.90 -40.06 -4.73
N LEU A 51 16.06 -40.29 -3.42
CA LEU A 51 15.05 -39.90 -2.42
C LEU A 51 14.84 -38.38 -2.38
N GLN A 52 15.90 -37.59 -2.53
CA GLN A 52 15.81 -36.14 -2.61
C GLN A 52 15.04 -35.71 -3.86
N ALA A 53 15.37 -36.27 -5.02
CA ALA A 53 14.65 -35.97 -6.26
C ALA A 53 13.16 -36.37 -6.17
N ASP A 54 12.82 -37.50 -5.54
CA ASP A 54 11.43 -37.91 -5.30
C ASP A 54 10.70 -36.92 -4.38
N TYR A 55 11.35 -36.47 -3.31
CA TYR A 55 10.81 -35.45 -2.41
C TYR A 55 10.62 -34.10 -3.13
N ASP A 56 11.64 -33.65 -3.87
CA ASP A 56 11.59 -32.39 -4.62
C ASP A 56 10.46 -32.41 -5.66
N ASN A 57 10.26 -33.54 -6.35
CA ASN A 57 9.13 -33.70 -7.27
C ASN A 57 7.77 -33.62 -6.55
N GLN A 58 7.64 -34.24 -5.38
CA GLN A 58 6.41 -34.13 -4.58
C GLN A 58 6.15 -32.68 -4.14
N ILE A 59 7.20 -31.95 -3.77
CA ILE A 59 7.10 -30.54 -3.42
C ILE A 59 6.73 -29.71 -4.65
N CYS A 60 7.33 -29.95 -5.82
CA CYS A 60 6.94 -29.29 -7.07
C CYS A 60 5.45 -29.51 -7.37
N ASP A 61 4.95 -30.74 -7.28
CA ASP A 61 3.52 -31.03 -7.51
C ASP A 61 2.61 -30.28 -6.53
N VAL A 62 3.03 -30.09 -5.28
CA VAL A 62 2.30 -29.29 -4.28
C VAL A 62 2.36 -27.80 -4.63
N LEU A 63 3.54 -27.27 -4.92
CA LEU A 63 3.74 -25.86 -5.27
C LEU A 63 2.98 -25.47 -6.55
N GLU A 64 2.90 -26.36 -7.53
CA GLU A 64 2.10 -26.14 -8.75
C GLU A 64 0.61 -26.01 -8.44
N LYS A 65 0.08 -26.87 -7.56
CA LYS A 65 -1.32 -26.80 -7.11
C LYS A 65 -1.59 -25.52 -6.33
N GLU A 66 -0.74 -25.18 -5.36
CA GLU A 66 -0.88 -23.95 -4.57
C GLU A 66 -0.78 -22.71 -5.47
N SER A 67 0.19 -22.69 -6.40
CA SER A 67 0.31 -21.59 -7.36
C SER A 67 -0.93 -21.45 -8.25
N LEU A 68 -1.55 -22.56 -8.66
CA LEU A 68 -2.77 -22.53 -9.46
C LEU A 68 -3.93 -21.92 -8.66
N LEU A 69 -4.10 -22.32 -7.39
CA LEU A 69 -5.13 -21.78 -6.51
C LEU A 69 -4.97 -20.27 -6.32
N ILE A 70 -3.74 -19.80 -6.06
CA ILE A 70 -3.44 -18.37 -5.92
C ILE A 70 -3.78 -17.62 -7.22
N ARG A 71 -3.40 -18.16 -8.40
CA ARG A 71 -3.72 -17.53 -9.69
C ARG A 71 -5.22 -17.46 -9.95
N GLN A 72 -5.96 -18.52 -9.63
CA GLN A 72 -7.42 -18.54 -9.77
C GLN A 72 -8.07 -17.49 -8.87
N PHE A 73 -7.63 -17.40 -7.61
CA PHE A 73 -8.09 -16.38 -6.69
C PHE A 73 -7.82 -14.97 -7.23
N LEU A 74 -6.57 -14.67 -7.63
CA LEU A 74 -6.20 -13.35 -8.15
C LEU A 74 -6.97 -12.96 -9.43
N ASN A 75 -7.35 -13.93 -10.27
CA ASN A 75 -8.13 -13.67 -11.48
C ASN A 75 -9.62 -13.36 -11.20
N GLN A 76 -10.17 -13.86 -10.09
CA GLN A 76 -11.59 -13.71 -9.75
C GLN A 76 -11.82 -12.62 -8.69
N TYR A 77 -10.85 -12.42 -7.82
CA TYR A 77 -10.95 -11.47 -6.72
C TYR A 77 -10.73 -10.05 -7.24
N ASN A 78 -11.75 -9.21 -7.09
CA ASN A 78 -11.63 -7.77 -7.25
C ASN A 78 -12.08 -7.11 -5.92
N PRO A 79 -11.19 -6.37 -5.24
CA PRO A 79 -11.50 -5.74 -3.95
C PRO A 79 -12.61 -4.70 -4.04
N ASP A 80 -12.82 -4.08 -5.21
CA ASP A 80 -13.84 -3.06 -5.44
C ASP A 80 -15.21 -3.64 -5.78
N MET A 81 -15.36 -4.97 -5.87
CA MET A 81 -16.63 -5.60 -6.27
C MET A 81 -17.81 -5.17 -5.42
N VAL A 82 -17.61 -5.01 -4.11
CA VAL A 82 -18.67 -4.55 -3.19
C VAL A 82 -19.12 -3.13 -3.56
N LYS A 83 -18.18 -2.23 -3.83
CA LYS A 83 -18.47 -0.85 -4.27
C LYS A 83 -19.18 -0.84 -5.63
N MET A 84 -18.67 -1.63 -6.58
CA MET A 84 -19.23 -1.75 -7.93
C MET A 84 -20.67 -2.29 -7.95
N THR A 85 -21.09 -3.05 -6.92
CA THR A 85 -22.48 -3.54 -6.85
C THR A 85 -23.51 -2.41 -6.84
N TYR A 86 -23.19 -1.27 -6.22
CA TYR A 86 -24.04 -0.08 -6.24
C TYR A 86 -23.82 0.74 -7.51
N GLU A 87 -22.56 0.95 -7.93
CA GLU A 87 -22.23 1.79 -9.09
C GLU A 87 -22.86 1.28 -10.40
N ASN A 88 -22.97 -0.05 -10.54
CA ASN A 88 -23.56 -0.72 -11.70
C ASN A 88 -25.09 -0.72 -11.72
N LEU A 89 -25.76 -0.20 -10.68
CA LEU A 89 -27.21 -0.06 -10.69
C LEU A 89 -27.64 1.07 -11.62
N SER A 90 -28.85 0.95 -12.18
CA SER A 90 -29.49 2.05 -12.89
C SER A 90 -29.77 3.23 -11.95
N GLU A 91 -29.76 4.45 -12.46
CA GLU A 91 -30.03 5.67 -11.68
C GLU A 91 -31.33 5.58 -10.86
N ALA A 92 -32.43 5.10 -11.45
CA ALA A 92 -33.70 4.91 -10.75
C ALA A 92 -33.63 3.96 -9.52
N ARG A 93 -32.68 3.01 -9.53
CA ARG A 93 -32.46 2.11 -8.38
C ARG A 93 -31.55 2.75 -7.35
N LYS A 94 -30.53 3.51 -7.77
CA LYS A 94 -29.67 4.28 -6.87
C LYS A 94 -30.49 5.27 -6.04
N GLU A 95 -31.50 5.92 -6.64
CA GLU A 95 -32.41 6.82 -5.92
C GLU A 95 -33.25 6.14 -4.82
N MET A 96 -33.50 4.84 -4.93
CA MET A 96 -34.38 4.10 -4.01
C MET A 96 -33.64 3.34 -2.90
N ILE A 97 -32.31 3.33 -2.91
CA ILE A 97 -31.52 2.57 -1.94
C ILE A 97 -30.41 3.42 -1.34
N HIS A 98 -30.00 3.07 -0.13
CA HIS A 98 -28.81 3.64 0.47
C HIS A 98 -27.63 2.67 0.34
N PRO A 99 -26.54 3.08 -0.32
CA PRO A 99 -25.36 2.23 -0.46
C PRO A 99 -24.73 1.97 0.91
N ILE A 100 -24.35 0.72 1.17
CA ILE A 100 -23.59 0.36 2.38
C ILE A 100 -22.22 1.05 2.36
N VAL A 101 -21.60 1.12 1.17
CA VAL A 101 -20.37 1.88 0.93
C VAL A 101 -20.72 3.13 0.14
N CYS A 102 -20.74 4.29 0.81
CA CYS A 102 -21.01 5.58 0.17
C CYS A 102 -20.08 5.79 -1.04
N PRO A 103 -20.55 6.21 -2.23
CA PRO A 103 -19.70 6.49 -3.39
C PRO A 103 -18.61 7.51 -3.09
N ASP A 104 -17.49 7.42 -3.80
CA ASP A 104 -16.35 8.30 -3.51
C ASP A 104 -16.68 9.77 -3.76
N GLU A 105 -17.43 10.09 -4.82
CA GLU A 105 -17.85 11.46 -5.12
C GLU A 105 -18.71 12.06 -4.00
N GLU A 106 -19.73 11.33 -3.55
CA GLU A 106 -20.58 11.75 -2.42
C GLU A 106 -19.77 11.92 -1.14
N PHE A 107 -18.86 10.98 -0.86
CA PHE A 107 -17.99 11.04 0.31
C PHE A 107 -17.06 12.26 0.25
N ILE A 108 -16.47 12.56 -0.91
CA ILE A 108 -15.62 13.74 -1.13
C ILE A 108 -16.42 15.01 -0.89
N GLN A 109 -17.64 15.12 -1.42
CA GLN A 109 -18.48 16.31 -1.21
C GLN A 109 -18.86 16.52 0.27
N MET A 110 -19.27 15.44 0.95
CA MET A 110 -19.53 15.48 2.38
C MET A 110 -18.28 15.89 3.17
N TRP A 111 -17.12 15.33 2.79
CA TRP A 111 -15.85 15.64 3.43
C TRP A 111 -15.42 17.08 3.23
N LEU A 112 -15.54 17.63 2.01
CA LEU A 112 -15.23 19.03 1.69
C LEU A 112 -16.12 19.99 2.46
N LYS A 113 -17.41 19.65 2.60
CA LYS A 113 -18.36 20.42 3.42
C LYS A 113 -17.98 20.42 4.90
N ASN A 114 -17.46 19.31 5.41
CA ASN A 114 -17.02 19.22 6.82
C ASN A 114 -15.66 19.89 7.05
N HIS A 115 -14.85 20.06 6.01
CA HIS A 115 -13.53 20.70 6.06
C HIS A 115 -13.52 21.97 5.21
N GLU A 116 -14.42 22.92 5.52
CA GLU A 116 -14.42 24.20 4.82
C GLU A 116 -13.04 24.88 4.96
N GLY A 117 -12.49 25.33 3.83
CA GLY A 117 -11.21 26.03 3.78
C GLY A 117 -11.33 27.53 4.08
N GLN A 118 -10.18 28.22 4.06
CA GLN A 118 -10.06 29.67 4.23
C GLN A 118 -10.74 30.19 5.51
N LYS A 119 -10.61 29.43 6.61
CA LYS A 119 -11.19 29.79 7.91
C LYS A 119 -10.21 30.53 8.82
N ASN A 120 -8.99 30.77 8.33
CA ASN A 120 -7.96 31.46 9.08
C ASN A 120 -8.03 32.97 8.78
N ASP A 121 -8.49 33.75 9.75
CA ASP A 121 -8.68 35.21 9.63
C ASP A 121 -7.37 36.02 9.70
N TYR A 122 -6.21 35.35 9.75
CA TYR A 122 -4.92 36.02 9.87
C TYR A 122 -4.61 36.84 8.60
N PRO A 123 -4.17 38.11 8.74
CA PRO A 123 -4.02 39.02 7.61
C PRO A 123 -2.98 38.53 6.59
N GLU A 124 -3.39 38.46 5.33
CA GLU A 124 -2.52 38.10 4.20
C GLU A 124 -1.61 39.27 3.82
N LYS A 125 -0.30 39.11 3.97
CA LYS A 125 0.68 40.10 3.47
C LYS A 125 0.95 39.95 1.97
N THR A 126 0.71 38.77 1.41
CA THR A 126 0.96 38.43 0.01
C THR A 126 0.01 37.30 -0.38
N SER A 127 -0.56 37.37 -1.57
CA SER A 127 -1.47 36.36 -2.10
C SER A 127 -0.99 35.81 -3.44
N TYR A 128 -1.10 34.50 -3.62
CA TYR A 128 -0.76 33.79 -4.84
C TYR A 128 -1.97 33.00 -5.34
N LEU A 129 -2.34 33.19 -6.61
CA LEU A 129 -3.44 32.44 -7.24
C LEU A 129 -2.98 31.03 -7.65
N THR A 130 -3.69 29.99 -7.20
CA THR A 130 -3.45 28.58 -7.57
C THR A 130 -4.15 28.21 -8.88
N ALA A 131 -3.81 27.05 -9.44
CA ALA A 131 -4.49 26.48 -10.61
C ALA A 131 -5.98 26.18 -10.36
N ARG A 132 -6.37 25.93 -9.10
CA ARG A 132 -7.77 25.73 -8.69
C ARG A 132 -8.54 27.03 -8.51
N GLY A 133 -7.85 28.18 -8.54
CA GLY A 133 -8.46 29.51 -8.41
C GLY A 133 -8.56 30.05 -6.98
N GLU A 134 -7.96 29.37 -6.00
CA GLU A 134 -7.87 29.90 -4.63
C GLU A 134 -6.62 30.77 -4.43
N THR A 135 -6.64 31.61 -3.40
CA THR A 135 -5.48 32.40 -2.98
C THR A 135 -4.80 31.76 -1.79
N VAL A 136 -3.47 31.67 -1.84
CA VAL A 136 -2.62 31.14 -0.77
C VAL A 136 -1.54 32.14 -0.37
N ARG A 137 -0.94 31.98 0.81
CA ARG A 137 -0.08 32.98 1.46
C ARG A 137 1.38 32.91 1.04
N SER A 138 1.84 31.76 0.53
CA SER A 138 3.23 31.58 0.09
C SER A 138 3.35 30.94 -1.29
N LYS A 139 4.52 31.15 -1.93
CA LYS A 139 4.86 30.49 -3.21
C LYS A 139 4.90 28.97 -3.05
N SER A 140 5.37 28.50 -1.91
CA SER A 140 5.52 27.08 -1.59
C SER A 140 4.16 26.41 -1.38
N GLU A 141 3.22 27.08 -0.71
CA GLU A 141 1.82 26.65 -0.66
C GLU A 141 1.18 26.60 -2.04
N LYS A 142 1.45 27.58 -2.92
CA LYS A 142 0.94 27.54 -4.29
C LYS A 142 1.44 26.29 -5.02
N ILE A 143 2.72 25.99 -4.91
CA ILE A 143 3.31 24.78 -5.51
C ILE A 143 2.63 23.52 -4.95
N LEU A 144 2.41 23.44 -3.63
CA LEU A 144 1.71 22.31 -3.01
C LEU A 144 0.27 22.18 -3.52
N ALA A 145 -0.50 23.27 -3.52
CA ALA A 145 -1.88 23.31 -4.01
C ALA A 145 -1.98 22.88 -5.49
N ASP A 146 -1.07 23.37 -6.32
CA ASP A 146 -0.99 23.01 -7.75
C ASP A 146 -0.63 21.53 -7.94
N LEU A 147 0.26 20.97 -7.10
CA LEU A 147 0.59 19.54 -7.11
C LEU A 147 -0.59 18.68 -6.65
N PHE A 148 -1.28 19.05 -5.58
CA PHE A 148 -2.47 18.32 -5.13
C PHE A 148 -3.57 18.34 -6.19
N HIS A 149 -3.76 19.48 -6.87
CA HIS A 149 -4.68 19.60 -7.99
C HIS A 149 -4.26 18.72 -9.19
N LYS A 150 -2.97 18.73 -9.57
CA LYS A 150 -2.40 17.88 -10.64
C LYS A 150 -2.66 16.39 -10.40
N TYR A 151 -2.57 15.93 -9.15
CA TYR A 151 -2.83 14.54 -8.78
C TYR A 151 -4.30 14.26 -8.43
N GLN A 152 -5.21 15.22 -8.63
CA GLN A 152 -6.64 15.12 -8.33
C GLN A 152 -6.94 14.71 -6.88
N ILE A 153 -6.10 15.16 -5.95
CA ILE A 153 -6.27 14.87 -4.53
C ILE A 153 -7.25 15.89 -3.95
N PRO A 154 -8.37 15.47 -3.33
CA PRO A 154 -9.26 16.41 -2.66
C PRO A 154 -8.55 17.05 -1.47
N TYR A 155 -8.60 18.37 -1.39
CA TYR A 155 -7.96 19.13 -0.32
C TYR A 155 -8.74 20.39 0.05
N SER A 156 -8.53 20.82 1.28
CA SER A 156 -8.98 22.10 1.82
C SER A 156 -7.79 22.87 2.38
N TYR A 157 -7.62 24.10 1.90
CA TYR A 157 -6.58 25.01 2.35
C TYR A 157 -7.04 25.76 3.61
N GLU A 158 -6.20 25.86 4.65
CA GLU A 158 -6.49 26.53 5.92
C GLU A 158 -7.84 26.14 6.56
N SER A 159 -8.12 24.84 6.57
CA SER A 159 -9.35 24.34 7.19
C SER A 159 -9.25 24.34 8.71
N LYS A 160 -10.35 24.69 9.37
CA LYS A 160 -10.44 24.69 10.83
C LYS A 160 -10.55 23.25 11.35
N LEU A 161 -9.57 22.79 12.13
CA LEU A 161 -9.66 21.51 12.84
C LEU A 161 -9.80 21.73 14.34
N CYS A 162 -10.80 21.09 14.94
CA CYS A 162 -10.98 21.04 16.38
C CYS A 162 -10.26 19.79 16.94
N LEU A 163 -9.26 20.02 17.78
CA LEU A 163 -8.48 18.99 18.45
C LEU A 163 -9.25 18.37 19.63
N SER A 164 -8.82 17.18 20.07
CA SER A 164 -9.49 16.46 21.18
C SER A 164 -9.44 17.21 22.51
N ASN A 165 -8.40 18.03 22.71
CA ASN A 165 -8.28 18.92 23.87
C ASN A 165 -9.09 20.22 23.75
N GLY A 166 -9.90 20.39 22.70
CA GLY A 166 -10.70 21.58 22.43
C GLY A 166 -9.94 22.74 21.76
N ALA A 167 -8.64 22.59 21.52
CA ALA A 167 -7.88 23.59 20.78
C ALA A 167 -8.28 23.61 19.30
N VAL A 168 -8.23 24.78 18.68
CA VAL A 168 -8.49 24.96 17.26
C VAL A 168 -7.18 25.21 16.54
N ILE A 169 -6.98 24.52 15.43
CA ILE A 169 -5.82 24.69 14.57
C ILE A 169 -6.23 24.92 13.13
N TYR A 170 -5.31 25.54 12.39
CA TYR A 170 -5.42 25.80 10.96
C TYR A 170 -4.15 25.25 10.32
N PRO A 171 -4.13 23.97 9.93
CA PRO A 171 -3.08 23.46 9.07
C PRO A 171 -3.13 24.12 7.70
N ASP A 172 -2.00 24.16 7.00
CA ASP A 172 -1.94 24.72 5.65
C ASP A 172 -2.85 23.95 4.70
N PHE A 173 -2.77 22.61 4.74
CA PHE A 173 -3.64 21.75 3.95
C PHE A 173 -4.20 20.60 4.77
N VAL A 174 -5.47 20.33 4.54
CA VAL A 174 -6.12 19.08 4.93
C VAL A 174 -6.43 18.33 3.64
N LEU A 175 -5.99 17.08 3.57
CA LEU A 175 -6.05 16.23 2.37
C LEU A 175 -6.90 15.00 2.65
N LEU A 176 -7.61 14.52 1.64
CA LEU A 176 -8.34 13.26 1.70
C LEU A 176 -7.62 12.19 0.88
N ASN A 177 -7.21 11.11 1.53
CA ASN A 177 -6.86 9.88 0.83
C ASN A 177 -8.16 9.11 0.53
N ILE A 178 -8.61 9.13 -0.74
CA ILE A 178 -9.88 8.52 -1.17
C ILE A 178 -9.87 7.01 -0.92
N ARG A 179 -8.76 6.32 -1.25
CA ARG A 179 -8.62 4.86 -1.11
C ARG A 179 -8.84 4.37 0.33
N THR A 180 -8.40 5.14 1.31
CA THR A 180 -8.51 4.78 2.73
C THR A 180 -9.59 5.56 3.48
N ARG A 181 -10.21 6.56 2.83
CA ARG A 181 -11.15 7.53 3.42
C ARG A 181 -10.60 8.24 4.66
N LYS A 182 -9.28 8.42 4.72
CA LYS A 182 -8.59 9.05 5.84
C LYS A 182 -8.21 10.48 5.51
N THR A 183 -8.44 11.36 6.47
CA THR A 183 -7.92 12.72 6.48
C THR A 183 -6.45 12.72 6.84
N ILE A 184 -5.64 13.42 6.05
CA ILE A 184 -4.21 13.64 6.28
C ILE A 184 -3.97 15.14 6.35
N VAL A 185 -3.31 15.59 7.41
CA VAL A 185 -2.87 16.97 7.56
C VAL A 185 -1.51 17.13 6.89
N TRP A 186 -1.35 18.18 6.10
CA TRP A 186 -0.08 18.56 5.49
C TRP A 186 0.28 19.99 5.88
N GLU A 187 1.42 20.11 6.55
CA GLU A 187 1.93 21.37 7.09
C GLU A 187 3.26 21.74 6.40
N HIS A 188 3.38 22.98 5.98
CA HIS A 188 4.58 23.52 5.39
C HIS A 188 5.27 24.50 6.33
N PHE A 189 6.44 24.11 6.83
CA PHE A 189 7.24 24.92 7.72
C PHE A 189 8.33 25.67 6.94
N GLY A 190 8.11 26.96 6.70
CA GLY A 190 9.11 27.85 6.10
C GLY A 190 10.06 28.49 7.11
N MET A 191 11.17 29.07 6.66
CA MET A 191 12.08 29.89 7.50
C MET A 191 12.55 29.22 8.81
N VAL A 192 12.83 27.91 8.78
CA VAL A 192 13.18 27.12 9.98
C VAL A 192 14.46 27.60 10.70
N GLN A 193 15.28 28.43 10.05
CA GLN A 193 16.50 29.01 10.63
C GLN A 193 16.23 30.12 11.67
N ASN A 194 15.03 30.71 11.70
CA ASN A 194 14.69 31.70 12.73
C ASN A 194 14.42 30.97 14.06
N PRO A 195 15.21 31.21 15.13
CA PRO A 195 15.08 30.47 16.40
C PRO A 195 13.68 30.55 17.01
N ASP A 196 13.04 31.72 16.97
CA ASP A 196 11.68 31.91 17.50
C ASP A 196 10.65 31.15 16.65
N TYR A 197 10.86 31.09 15.33
CA TYR A 197 10.00 30.30 14.45
C TYR A 197 10.18 28.81 14.68
N ALA A 198 11.42 28.33 14.80
CA ALA A 198 11.73 26.94 15.10
C ALA A 198 11.06 26.49 16.41
N GLN A 199 11.15 27.31 17.46
CA GLN A 199 10.51 27.03 18.74
C GLN A 199 8.98 26.92 18.60
N ARG A 200 8.34 27.85 17.87
CA ARG A 200 6.89 27.77 17.59
C ARG A 200 6.52 26.52 16.82
N THR A 201 7.32 26.13 15.82
CA THR A 201 7.15 24.91 15.05
C THR A 201 7.24 23.66 15.91
N PHE A 202 8.22 23.59 16.82
CA PHE A 202 8.32 22.49 17.78
C PHE A 202 7.10 22.39 18.70
N HIS A 203 6.61 23.52 19.23
CA HIS A 203 5.37 23.52 20.02
C HIS A 203 4.15 23.08 19.20
N LYS A 204 4.06 23.47 17.92
CA LYS A 204 2.99 23.04 17.03
C LYS A 204 3.05 21.53 16.77
N LEU A 205 4.25 20.96 16.55
CA LEU A 205 4.46 19.52 16.38
C LEU A 205 4.10 18.72 17.64
N ASP A 206 4.54 19.17 18.81
CA ASP A 206 4.18 18.56 20.10
C ASP A 206 2.65 18.59 20.34
N MET A 207 2.01 19.71 19.99
CA MET A 207 0.56 19.83 20.05
C MET A 207 -0.13 18.87 19.08
N TYR A 208 0.36 18.71 17.85
CA TYR A 208 -0.17 17.72 16.90
C TYR A 208 -0.08 16.30 17.50
N GLU A 209 1.10 15.90 17.97
CA GLU A 209 1.34 14.57 18.53
C GLU A 209 0.43 14.27 19.72
N LYS A 210 0.30 15.22 20.66
CA LYS A 210 -0.60 15.11 21.82
C LYS A 210 -2.08 14.97 21.46
N ASN A 211 -2.47 15.38 20.26
CA ASN A 211 -3.84 15.29 19.77
C ASN A 211 -4.03 14.16 18.73
N GLY A 212 -3.10 13.20 18.68
CA GLY A 212 -3.22 11.99 17.85
C GLY A 212 -2.83 12.19 16.38
N PHE A 213 -2.13 13.27 16.06
CA PHE A 213 -1.51 13.46 14.75
C PHE A 213 -0.10 12.88 14.76
N GLU A 214 0.04 11.70 14.16
CA GLU A 214 1.27 10.95 14.06
C GLU A 214 1.96 11.24 12.72
N LEU A 215 3.24 11.60 12.79
CA LEU A 215 4.07 11.87 11.63
C LEU A 215 4.18 10.62 10.74
N GLY A 216 3.91 10.79 9.44
CA GLY A 216 3.94 9.71 8.45
C GLY A 216 2.68 8.82 8.45
N LYS A 217 1.65 9.17 9.21
CA LYS A 217 0.36 8.45 9.24
C LYS A 217 -0.81 9.35 8.85
N ASN A 218 -1.07 10.37 9.66
CA ASN A 218 -2.11 11.38 9.45
C ASN A 218 -1.56 12.81 9.52
N LEU A 219 -0.25 12.97 9.77
CA LEU A 219 0.47 14.22 9.62
C LEU A 219 1.65 14.05 8.67
N ILE A 220 1.78 14.95 7.71
CA ILE A 220 2.93 15.10 6.82
C ILE A 220 3.39 16.54 6.95
N PHE A 221 4.70 16.76 6.91
CA PHE A 221 5.22 18.11 6.74
C PHE A 221 6.29 18.22 5.68
N THR A 222 6.45 19.44 5.18
CA THR A 222 7.56 19.87 4.33
C THR A 222 8.30 21.01 5.02
N LEU A 223 9.61 21.07 4.83
CA LEU A 223 10.47 22.09 5.42
C LEU A 223 11.14 22.87 4.29
N GLU A 224 11.29 24.17 4.47
CA GLU A 224 12.17 25.00 3.65
C GLU A 224 12.95 26.00 4.52
N SER A 225 14.12 26.39 4.04
CA SER A 225 14.94 27.44 4.64
C SER A 225 15.69 28.20 3.55
N ASN A 226 16.43 29.25 3.93
CA ASN A 226 17.21 30.04 2.97
C ASN A 226 18.24 29.16 2.21
N ASP A 227 18.80 28.15 2.88
CA ASP A 227 19.81 27.26 2.30
C ASP A 227 19.21 25.94 1.76
N ILE A 228 17.96 25.64 2.10
CA ILE A 228 17.27 24.40 1.70
C ILE A 228 15.99 24.78 0.98
N LEU A 229 16.04 24.75 -0.35
CA LEU A 229 14.90 25.01 -1.21
C LEU A 229 13.86 23.88 -1.12
N LEU A 230 12.62 24.22 -1.46
CA LEU A 230 11.52 23.26 -1.56
C LEU A 230 11.80 22.23 -2.67
N ASP A 231 12.02 20.98 -2.28
CA ASP A 231 12.21 19.87 -3.22
C ASP A 231 10.86 19.30 -3.70
N VAL A 232 10.46 19.74 -4.90
CA VAL A 232 9.23 19.31 -5.56
C VAL A 232 9.24 17.80 -5.85
N ALA A 233 10.37 17.20 -6.20
CA ALA A 233 10.45 15.78 -6.49
C ALA A 233 10.22 14.95 -5.22
N ALA A 234 10.79 15.38 -4.09
CA ALA A 234 10.54 14.75 -2.79
C ALA A 234 9.06 14.86 -2.37
N ILE A 235 8.41 16.00 -2.66
CA ILE A 235 6.97 16.19 -2.42
C ILE A 235 6.14 15.23 -3.26
N GLU A 236 6.43 15.09 -4.56
CA GLU A 236 5.71 14.14 -5.41
C GLU A 236 5.85 12.70 -4.92
N VAL A 237 7.02 12.31 -4.42
CA VAL A 237 7.23 10.99 -3.79
C VAL A 237 6.37 10.82 -2.54
N LYS A 238 6.29 11.85 -1.68
CA LYS A 238 5.40 11.84 -0.51
C LYS A 238 3.93 11.72 -0.91
N ILE A 239 3.49 12.50 -1.90
CA ILE A 239 2.13 12.43 -2.44
C ILE A 239 1.80 11.00 -2.87
N LYS A 240 2.65 10.40 -3.72
CA LYS A 240 2.44 9.03 -4.21
C LYS A 240 2.46 7.98 -3.11
N ARG A 241 3.24 8.19 -2.05
CA ARG A 241 3.35 7.24 -0.93
C ARG A 241 2.14 7.28 0.01
N TYR A 242 1.64 8.47 0.31
CA TYR A 242 0.67 8.66 1.39
C TYR A 242 -0.76 8.94 0.90
N LEU A 243 -0.94 9.44 -0.32
CA LEU A 243 -2.24 9.91 -0.83
C LEU A 243 -2.79 9.05 -1.98
N LEU A 244 -1.93 8.25 -2.62
CA LEU A 244 -2.28 7.30 -3.68
C LEU A 244 -2.14 5.85 -3.17
#